data_AF-A0A1E1W6P8-F1
#
_entry.id   AF-A0A1E1W6P8-F1
#
_cell.length_a   1.000
_cell.length_b   1.000
_cell.length_c   1.000
_cell.angle_alpha   90.00
_cell.angle_beta   90.00
_cell.angle_gamma   90.00
#
_symmetry.space_group_name_H-M   'P 1'
#
loop_
_entity.id
_entity.type
_entity.pdbx_description
1 polymer ?
#
loop_
_entity_poly.entity_id
_entity_poly.type
_entity_poly.pdbx_seq_one_letter_code
_entity_poly.pdbx_strand_id
1 'polypeptide(L)'
;VHCWVSDYEARTLDGPGRGAVADYLCLIFGGDNQTKKVHLGSENMHSSIRRALEIIDKYFLELLQDQEFLSTENRLKAFLKLIPDETLRSQVEKKLEKMPESSVDRWKTFLNLYESFFRENGGAVRKMKYLVEEIKIQYCYPRLDVNVTKGFNHLLKSPFSIHPKTGKVCVVFKPGNAKTMKLEDVPTIYSLLDDSTPESAQHQANMRTAVKNFQEVVFSLEKAEALRRKNDHNISLDF
;
A
#
# COMPACT_ATOMS: atom_id res chain seq x y z
N VAL A 1 7.32 -5.02 -3.61
CA VAL A 1 7.98 -3.87 -4.27
C VAL A 1 8.84 -3.17 -3.24
N HIS A 2 10.00 -2.62 -3.61
CA HIS A 2 10.81 -1.75 -2.74
C HIS A 2 10.79 -0.31 -3.26
N CYS A 3 10.87 0.67 -2.37
CA CYS A 3 11.01 2.09 -2.71
C CYS A 3 12.34 2.60 -2.17
N TRP A 4 13.12 3.27 -3.02
CA TRP A 4 14.39 3.89 -2.67
C TRP A 4 14.24 5.41 -2.80
N VAL A 5 14.25 6.11 -1.66
CA VAL A 5 14.25 7.58 -1.63
C VAL A 5 15.68 8.05 -1.50
N SER A 6 16.16 8.80 -2.49
CA SER A 6 17.59 9.12 -2.63
C SER A 6 17.90 10.60 -2.45
N ASP A 7 16.94 11.42 -2.07
CA ASP A 7 17.12 12.83 -1.72
C ASP A 7 18.13 13.00 -0.58
N TYR A 8 18.91 14.09 -0.59
CA TYR A 8 19.98 14.31 0.40
C TYR A 8 19.43 14.27 1.83
N GLU A 9 18.32 14.96 2.06
CA GLU A 9 17.61 15.06 3.34
C GLU A 9 17.14 13.68 3.81
N ALA A 10 16.65 12.84 2.89
CA ALA A 10 16.23 11.48 3.22
C ALA A 10 17.42 10.58 3.59
N ARG A 11 18.56 10.74 2.90
CA ARG A 11 19.79 9.97 3.18
C ARG A 11 20.39 10.31 4.55
N THR A 12 20.27 11.57 4.98
CA THR A 12 20.85 12.07 6.25
C THR A 12 19.93 11.95 7.45
N LEU A 13 18.68 11.47 7.29
CA LEU A 13 17.79 11.18 8.42
C LEU A 13 18.43 10.18 9.39
N ASP A 14 18.41 10.56 10.67
CA ASP A 14 18.77 9.70 11.78
C ASP A 14 17.66 8.68 12.11
N GLY A 15 17.92 7.80 13.08
CA GLY A 15 16.96 6.77 13.50
C GLY A 15 15.58 7.36 13.88
N PRO A 16 15.52 8.37 14.77
CA PRO A 16 14.27 9.06 15.10
C PRO A 16 13.54 9.66 13.89
N GLY A 17 14.25 10.35 12.99
CA GLY A 17 13.67 10.94 11.78
C GLY A 17 13.07 9.90 10.85
N ARG A 18 13.77 8.77 10.63
CA ARG A 18 13.25 7.61 9.88
C ARG A 18 12.04 6.98 10.57
N GLY A 19 12.08 6.89 11.90
CA GLY A 19 10.97 6.47 12.74
C GLY A 19 9.73 7.29 12.52
N ALA A 20 9.85 8.62 12.58
CA ALA A 20 8.74 9.53 12.36
C ALA A 20 8.10 9.37 10.97
N VAL A 21 8.91 9.22 9.91
CA VAL A 21 8.39 8.97 8.54
C VAL A 21 7.67 7.63 8.46
N ALA A 22 8.26 6.56 9.01
CA ALA A 22 7.66 5.24 9.01
C ALA A 22 6.33 5.22 9.76
N ASP A 23 6.28 5.84 10.94
CA ASP A 23 5.09 5.88 11.78
C ASP A 23 4.00 6.79 11.18
N TYR A 24 4.38 7.89 10.53
CA TYR A 24 3.45 8.76 9.79
C TYR A 24 2.74 8.05 8.65
N LEU A 25 3.44 7.14 7.94
CA LEU A 25 2.88 6.37 6.84
C LEU A 25 2.22 5.06 7.29
N CYS A 26 2.39 4.64 8.56
CA CYS A 26 1.83 3.39 9.04
C CYS A 26 0.44 3.62 9.64
N LEU A 27 -0.60 3.09 9.00
CA LEU A 27 -1.99 3.15 9.50
C LEU A 27 -2.52 1.81 10.02
N ILE A 28 -1.79 0.72 9.77
CA ILE A 28 -2.22 -0.64 10.11
C ILE A 28 -1.29 -1.16 11.21
N PHE A 29 -1.83 -1.30 12.42
CA PHE A 29 -1.09 -1.75 13.60
C PHE A 29 -1.60 -3.12 14.08
N GLY A 30 -0.72 -3.93 14.65
CA GLY A 30 -1.08 -5.20 15.30
C GLY A 30 -0.65 -6.46 14.53
N GLY A 31 -0.26 -7.48 15.30
CA GLY A 31 0.17 -8.79 14.80
C GLY A 31 -0.99 -9.70 14.42
N ASP A 32 -0.72 -11.00 14.27
CA ASP A 32 -1.71 -11.97 13.77
C ASP A 32 -2.87 -12.24 14.75
N ASN A 33 -2.63 -12.01 16.05
CA ASN A 33 -3.65 -12.17 17.09
C ASN A 33 -4.67 -11.03 17.14
N GLN A 34 -4.46 -9.94 16.39
CA GLN A 34 -5.33 -8.77 16.40
C GLN A 34 -6.14 -8.69 15.10
N THR A 35 -7.47 -8.76 15.22
CA THR A 35 -8.39 -8.75 14.08
C THR A 35 -8.59 -7.35 13.52
N LYS A 36 -8.90 -6.36 14.37
CA LYS A 36 -9.06 -4.95 13.98
C LYS A 36 -7.76 -4.19 14.19
N LYS A 37 -7.16 -3.74 13.08
CA LYS A 37 -5.80 -3.18 13.01
C LYS A 37 -5.75 -1.68 12.75
N VAL A 38 -6.89 -1.07 12.41
CA VAL A 38 -6.99 0.36 12.10
C VAL A 38 -7.97 1.02 13.06
N HIS A 39 -7.52 2.11 13.67
CA HIS A 39 -8.27 2.91 14.64
C HIS A 39 -7.99 4.40 14.36
N LEU A 40 -8.96 5.12 13.79
CA LEU A 40 -8.83 6.53 13.42
C LEU A 40 -9.33 7.49 14.51
N GLY A 41 -9.93 6.96 15.59
CA GLY A 41 -10.45 7.75 16.70
C GLY A 41 -11.68 8.58 16.32
N SER A 42 -12.02 9.57 17.15
CA SER A 42 -13.22 10.42 16.97
C SER A 42 -12.92 11.85 16.50
N GLU A 43 -11.64 12.23 16.46
CA GLU A 43 -11.17 13.57 16.12
C GLU A 43 -11.28 13.87 14.61
N ASN A 44 -10.71 15.00 14.17
CA ASN A 44 -10.66 15.34 12.76
C ASN A 44 -9.63 14.48 12.03
N MET A 45 -10.05 13.90 10.91
CA MET A 45 -9.19 13.03 10.11
C MET A 45 -8.02 13.81 9.49
N HIS A 46 -6.80 13.27 9.68
CA HIS A 46 -5.59 13.83 9.13
C HIS A 46 -5.63 13.89 7.59
N SER A 47 -5.02 14.93 7.00
CA SER A 47 -5.07 15.17 5.54
C SER A 47 -4.46 14.04 4.71
N SER A 48 -3.38 13.41 5.19
CA SER A 48 -2.77 12.25 4.53
C SER A 48 -3.70 11.04 4.46
N ILE A 49 -4.53 10.83 5.49
CA ILE A 49 -5.49 9.73 5.58
C ILE A 49 -6.66 10.00 4.61
N ARG A 50 -7.18 11.23 4.57
CA ARG A 50 -8.19 11.64 3.58
C ARG A 50 -7.71 11.42 2.16
N ARG A 51 -6.49 11.87 1.83
CA ARG A 51 -5.88 11.65 0.51
C ARG A 51 -5.74 10.16 0.18
N ALA A 52 -5.40 9.32 1.16
CA ALA A 52 -5.31 7.88 0.95
C ALA A 52 -6.68 7.25 0.67
N LEU A 53 -7.72 7.65 1.41
CA LEU A 53 -9.09 7.19 1.20
C LEU A 53 -9.63 7.60 -0.18
N GLU A 54 -9.34 8.81 -0.66
CA GLU A 54 -9.69 9.24 -2.02
C GLU A 54 -9.08 8.34 -3.11
N ILE A 55 -7.89 7.78 -2.86
CA ILE A 55 -7.27 6.80 -3.77
C ILE A 55 -7.95 5.44 -3.61
N ILE A 56 -8.15 4.97 -2.38
CA ILE A 56 -8.81 3.68 -2.11
C ILE A 56 -10.20 3.65 -2.74
N ASP A 57 -10.99 4.70 -2.58
CA ASP A 57 -12.38 4.79 -3.06
C ASP A 57 -12.51 4.61 -4.57
N LYS A 58 -11.49 4.96 -5.35
CA LYS A 58 -11.47 4.75 -6.81
C LYS A 58 -11.41 3.28 -7.20
N TYR A 59 -10.83 2.42 -6.33
CA TYR A 59 -10.56 1.02 -6.64
C TYR A 59 -11.28 0.04 -5.72
N PHE A 60 -11.89 0.52 -4.63
CA PHE A 60 -12.39 -0.35 -3.56
C PHE A 60 -13.47 -1.33 -4.04
N LEU A 61 -14.40 -0.88 -4.89
CA LEU A 61 -15.45 -1.76 -5.43
C LEU A 61 -14.90 -2.80 -6.42
N GLU A 62 -13.95 -2.40 -7.27
CA GLU A 62 -13.23 -3.31 -8.19
C GLU A 62 -12.49 -4.38 -7.37
N LEU A 63 -11.76 -3.97 -6.32
CA LEU A 63 -11.07 -4.89 -5.42
C LEU A 63 -12.02 -5.83 -4.66
N LEU A 64 -13.18 -5.32 -4.20
CA LEU A 64 -14.19 -6.14 -3.54
C LEU A 64 -14.72 -7.25 -4.46
N GLN A 65 -14.95 -6.91 -5.72
CA GLN A 65 -15.42 -7.84 -6.74
C GLN A 65 -14.33 -8.85 -7.11
N ASP A 66 -13.11 -8.39 -7.36
CA ASP A 66 -12.01 -9.27 -7.79
C ASP A 66 -11.55 -10.23 -6.70
N GLN A 67 -11.50 -9.74 -5.45
CA GLN A 67 -11.01 -10.53 -4.32
C GLN A 67 -12.12 -11.26 -3.58
N GLU A 68 -13.38 -10.87 -3.79
CA GLU A 68 -14.56 -11.39 -3.10
C GLU A 68 -14.40 -11.40 -1.56
N PHE A 69 -14.01 -10.26 -0.98
CA PHE A 69 -13.64 -10.17 0.45
C PHE A 69 -14.73 -10.58 1.45
N LEU A 70 -15.99 -10.67 1.03
CA LEU A 70 -17.14 -10.96 1.89
C LEU A 70 -17.98 -12.15 1.41
N SER A 71 -17.52 -12.92 0.42
CA SER A 71 -18.34 -13.94 -0.26
C SER A 71 -18.61 -15.18 0.59
N THR A 72 -17.56 -15.77 1.16
CA THR A 72 -17.65 -17.01 1.93
C THR A 72 -17.97 -16.74 3.40
N GLU A 73 -18.51 -17.74 4.09
CA GLU A 73 -18.81 -17.67 5.53
C GLU A 73 -17.58 -17.28 6.37
N ASN A 74 -16.41 -17.85 6.07
CA ASN A 74 -15.16 -17.54 6.78
C ASN A 74 -14.74 -16.07 6.58
N ARG A 75 -14.89 -15.56 5.36
CA ARG A 75 -14.57 -14.17 5.00
C ARG A 75 -15.55 -13.20 5.66
N LEU A 76 -16.84 -13.53 5.65
CA LEU A 76 -17.87 -12.77 6.34
C LEU A 76 -17.60 -12.72 7.86
N LYS A 77 -17.29 -13.86 8.50
CA LYS A 77 -16.90 -13.91 9.92
C LYS A 77 -15.67 -13.05 10.23
N ALA A 78 -14.67 -13.04 9.35
CA ALA A 78 -13.49 -12.18 9.51
C ALA A 78 -13.85 -10.69 9.42
N PHE A 79 -14.73 -10.32 8.48
CA PHE A 79 -15.25 -8.96 8.34
C PHE A 79 -16.07 -8.52 9.57
N LEU A 80 -16.97 -9.35 10.09
CA LEU A 80 -17.81 -9.04 11.24
C LEU A 80 -16.98 -8.71 12.49
N LYS A 81 -15.81 -9.34 12.66
CA LYS A 81 -14.86 -9.05 13.74
C LYS A 81 -14.26 -7.64 13.68
N LEU A 82 -14.41 -6.92 12.56
CA LEU A 82 -13.96 -5.53 12.41
C LEU A 82 -14.96 -4.51 12.95
N ILE A 83 -16.22 -4.92 13.19
CA ILE A 83 -17.31 -4.08 13.69
C ILE A 83 -17.29 -4.13 15.23
N PRO A 84 -16.88 -3.07 15.95
CA PRO A 84 -16.71 -3.13 17.40
C PRO A 84 -18.02 -3.32 18.17
N ASP A 85 -19.09 -2.67 17.73
CA ASP A 85 -20.40 -2.71 18.39
C ASP A 85 -21.14 -4.03 18.12
N GLU A 86 -21.56 -4.69 19.19
CA GLU A 86 -22.17 -6.01 19.14
C GLU A 86 -23.58 -5.99 18.54
N THR A 87 -24.33 -4.91 18.77
CA THR A 87 -25.70 -4.75 18.24
C THR A 87 -25.64 -4.60 16.72
N LEU A 88 -24.81 -3.68 16.23
CA LEU A 88 -24.59 -3.50 14.79
C LEU A 88 -24.03 -4.78 14.16
N ARG A 89 -23.04 -5.43 14.79
CA ARG A 89 -22.44 -6.67 14.29
C ARG A 89 -23.51 -7.76 14.11
N SER A 90 -24.37 -7.97 15.10
CA SER A 90 -25.44 -8.98 15.02
C SER A 90 -26.47 -8.65 13.94
N GLN A 91 -26.83 -7.37 13.75
CA GLN A 91 -27.72 -6.96 12.68
C GLN A 91 -27.12 -7.20 11.29
N VAL A 92 -25.83 -6.85 11.12
CA VAL A 92 -25.09 -7.06 9.88
C VAL A 92 -24.95 -8.55 9.57
N GLU A 93 -24.56 -9.37 10.55
CA GLU A 93 -24.46 -10.82 10.41
C GLU A 93 -25.77 -11.44 9.93
N LYS A 94 -26.87 -11.21 10.67
CA LYS A 94 -28.21 -11.73 10.33
C LYS A 94 -28.68 -11.34 8.93
N LYS A 95 -28.30 -10.15 8.45
CA LYS A 95 -28.71 -9.66 7.13
C LYS A 95 -27.84 -10.24 6.03
N LEU A 96 -26.51 -10.20 6.20
CA LEU A 96 -25.55 -10.59 5.16
C LEU A 96 -25.49 -12.11 4.95
N GLU A 97 -25.70 -12.92 5.99
CA GLU A 97 -25.76 -14.39 5.85
C GLU A 97 -26.90 -14.86 4.93
N LYS A 98 -27.98 -14.10 4.85
CA LYS A 98 -29.14 -14.40 3.99
C LYS A 98 -28.97 -13.87 2.56
N MET A 99 -27.91 -13.13 2.28
CA MET A 99 -27.66 -12.56 0.96
C MET A 99 -26.82 -13.50 0.09
N PRO A 100 -26.95 -13.40 -1.24
CA PRO A 100 -26.00 -14.01 -2.17
C PRO A 100 -24.55 -13.62 -1.84
N GLU A 101 -23.61 -14.43 -2.33
CA GLU A 101 -22.17 -14.31 -2.01
C GLU A 101 -21.45 -13.12 -2.68
N SER A 102 -22.19 -12.18 -3.28
CA SER A 102 -21.63 -10.96 -3.88
C SER A 102 -21.05 -10.04 -2.81
N SER A 103 -19.73 -9.88 -2.81
CA SER A 103 -19.05 -9.00 -1.85
C SER A 103 -19.45 -7.53 -2.03
N VAL A 104 -19.72 -7.11 -3.25
CA VAL A 104 -20.17 -5.74 -3.56
C VAL A 104 -21.56 -5.48 -2.96
N ASP A 105 -22.51 -6.40 -3.10
CA ASP A 105 -23.87 -6.20 -2.59
C ASP A 105 -23.93 -6.31 -1.07
N ARG A 106 -23.14 -7.23 -0.50
CA ARG A 106 -22.96 -7.34 0.96
C ARG A 106 -22.35 -6.07 1.53
N TRP A 107 -21.35 -5.49 0.88
CA TRP A 107 -20.74 -4.23 1.28
C TRP A 107 -21.74 -3.06 1.24
N LYS A 108 -22.48 -2.89 0.14
CA LYS A 108 -23.52 -1.85 0.03
C LYS A 108 -24.59 -1.99 1.11
N THR A 109 -24.99 -3.22 1.41
CA THR A 109 -25.98 -3.49 2.47
C THR A 109 -25.42 -3.15 3.85
N PHE A 110 -24.15 -3.47 4.12
CA PHE A 110 -23.47 -3.03 5.34
C PHE A 110 -23.47 -1.50 5.49
N LEU A 111 -23.17 -0.75 4.42
CA LEU A 111 -23.19 0.73 4.47
C LEU A 111 -24.57 1.25 4.88
N ASN A 112 -25.65 0.73 4.29
CA ASN A 112 -27.02 1.13 4.63
C ASN A 112 -27.39 0.83 6.08
N LEU A 113 -26.95 -0.33 6.61
CA LEU A 113 -27.17 -0.70 8.01
C LEU A 113 -26.37 0.20 8.95
N TYR A 114 -25.10 0.45 8.62
CA TYR A 114 -24.24 1.33 9.40
C TYR A 114 -24.80 2.76 9.47
N GLU A 115 -25.24 3.33 8.35
CA GLU A 115 -25.87 4.66 8.33
C GLU A 115 -27.17 4.73 9.14
N SER A 116 -28.02 3.71 9.04
CA SER A 116 -29.27 3.65 9.79
C SER A 116 -29.02 3.54 11.29
N PHE A 117 -28.09 2.65 11.67
CA PHE A 117 -27.66 2.50 13.06
C PHE A 117 -27.09 3.80 13.63
N PHE A 118 -26.27 4.52 12.84
CA PHE A 118 -25.69 5.80 13.24
C PHE A 118 -26.76 6.88 13.48
N ARG A 119 -27.78 6.95 12.62
CA ARG A 119 -28.91 7.89 12.76
C ARG A 119 -29.72 7.63 14.03
N GLU A 120 -29.97 6.36 14.35
CA GLU A 120 -30.79 5.95 15.49
C GLU A 120 -30.05 6.07 16.84
N ASN A 121 -28.72 6.00 16.84
CA ASN A 121 -27.92 5.86 18.07
C ASN A 121 -26.90 7.01 18.27
N GLY A 122 -27.22 8.24 17.86
CA GLY A 122 -26.28 9.38 17.71
C GLY A 122 -25.34 9.73 18.89
N GLY A 123 -25.56 9.22 20.10
CA GLY A 123 -24.66 9.37 21.25
C GLY A 123 -23.63 8.25 21.46
N ALA A 124 -23.96 7.00 21.10
CA ALA A 124 -23.10 5.82 21.35
C ALA A 124 -21.98 5.66 20.31
N VAL A 125 -22.08 6.34 19.16
CA VAL A 125 -21.32 6.01 17.95
C VAL A 125 -20.08 6.88 17.73
N ARG A 126 -19.72 7.77 18.68
CA ARG A 126 -18.46 8.55 18.58
C ARG A 126 -17.23 7.67 18.37
N LYS A 127 -17.22 6.46 18.95
CA LYS A 127 -16.11 5.50 18.84
C LYS A 127 -16.04 4.76 17.50
N MET A 128 -17.07 4.83 16.66
CA MET A 128 -17.13 4.13 15.37
C MET A 128 -17.34 5.09 14.20
N LYS A 129 -17.20 6.40 14.41
CA LYS A 129 -17.39 7.46 13.41
C LYS A 129 -16.77 7.14 12.04
N TYR A 130 -15.58 6.53 12.05
CA TYR A 130 -14.81 6.21 10.85
C TYR A 130 -14.73 4.70 10.56
N LEU A 131 -15.71 3.90 10.99
CA LEU A 131 -15.67 2.45 10.83
C LEU A 131 -15.50 2.02 9.37
N VAL A 132 -16.19 2.69 8.44
CA VAL A 132 -16.13 2.38 7.01
C VAL A 132 -14.73 2.64 6.47
N GLU A 133 -14.14 3.78 6.83
CA GLU A 133 -12.80 4.21 6.43
C GLU A 133 -11.72 3.31 7.03
N GLU A 134 -11.85 2.93 8.30
CA GLU A 134 -10.97 1.98 8.97
C GLU A 134 -10.96 0.62 8.26
N ILE A 135 -12.13 0.13 7.85
CA ILE A 135 -12.25 -1.14 7.10
C ILE A 135 -11.58 -1.01 5.72
N LYS A 136 -11.84 0.09 4.99
CA LYS A 136 -11.20 0.36 3.69
C LYS A 136 -9.67 0.41 3.81
N ILE A 137 -9.15 1.11 4.81
CA ILE A 137 -7.71 1.17 5.08
C ILE A 137 -7.17 -0.22 5.42
N GLN A 138 -7.86 -0.99 6.27
CA GLN A 138 -7.37 -2.31 6.67
C GLN A 138 -7.24 -3.29 5.49
N TYR A 139 -8.15 -3.22 4.51
CA TYR A 139 -8.11 -4.06 3.32
C TYR A 139 -7.16 -3.56 2.24
N CYS A 140 -7.04 -2.24 2.04
CA CYS A 140 -6.42 -1.69 0.84
C CYS A 140 -5.19 -0.82 1.07
N TYR A 141 -4.95 -0.34 2.30
CA TYR A 141 -3.79 0.50 2.58
C TYR A 141 -2.50 -0.34 2.64
N PRO A 142 -1.36 0.18 2.13
CA PRO A 142 -0.10 -0.55 2.15
C PRO A 142 0.33 -0.92 3.57
N ARG A 143 0.67 -2.21 3.76
CA ARG A 143 1.35 -2.67 4.97
C ARG A 143 2.85 -2.47 4.80
N LEU A 144 3.42 -1.60 5.63
CA LEU A 144 4.85 -1.31 5.61
C LEU A 144 5.59 -2.26 6.55
N ASP A 145 6.69 -2.84 6.07
CA ASP A 145 7.68 -3.43 6.95
C ASP A 145 8.50 -2.29 7.57
N VAL A 146 7.99 -1.75 8.68
CA VAL A 146 8.53 -0.54 9.31
C VAL A 146 9.98 -0.71 9.78
N ASN A 147 10.42 -1.94 10.07
CA ASN A 147 11.78 -2.19 10.53
C ASN A 147 12.82 -1.98 9.41
N VAL A 148 12.43 -2.23 8.16
CA VAL A 148 13.25 -1.92 6.97
C VAL A 148 13.50 -0.41 6.85
N THR A 149 12.51 0.40 7.24
CA THR A 149 12.59 1.86 7.15
C THR A 149 13.34 2.48 8.35
N LYS A 150 13.09 1.99 9.56
CA LYS A 150 13.64 2.56 10.81
C LYS A 150 15.15 2.36 10.96
N GLY A 151 15.67 1.20 10.52
CA GLY A 151 17.09 0.86 10.69
C GLY A 151 17.97 1.54 9.64
N PHE A 152 18.90 2.41 10.06
CA PHE A 152 19.87 3.04 9.16
C PHE A 152 20.77 2.02 8.42
N ASN A 153 21.20 0.97 9.12
CA ASN A 153 22.06 -0.09 8.58
C ASN A 153 21.27 -1.28 8.01
N HIS A 154 19.97 -1.13 7.75
CA HIS A 154 19.17 -2.22 7.20
C HIS A 154 19.59 -2.52 5.76
N LEU A 155 19.94 -3.78 5.47
CA LEU A 155 20.34 -4.19 4.13
C LEU A 155 19.11 -4.49 3.27
N LEU A 156 19.04 -3.87 2.10
CA LEU A 156 17.95 -4.07 1.15
C LEU A 156 18.49 -4.62 -0.17
N LYS A 157 17.70 -5.49 -0.81
CA LYS A 157 18.08 -6.10 -2.09
C LYS A 157 18.28 -5.04 -3.18
N SER A 158 19.44 -5.07 -3.84
CA SER A 158 19.78 -4.18 -4.94
C SER A 158 18.79 -4.31 -6.11
N PRO A 159 18.44 -3.21 -6.79
CA PRO A 159 17.85 -3.26 -8.12
C PRO A 159 18.66 -4.20 -9.05
N PHE A 160 17.94 -4.86 -9.96
CA PHE A 160 18.45 -5.85 -10.92
C PHE A 160 19.04 -7.14 -10.34
N SER A 161 18.97 -7.36 -9.02
CA SER A 161 19.27 -8.66 -8.43
C SER A 161 18.33 -9.74 -8.98
N ILE A 162 18.83 -10.98 -9.09
CA ILE A 162 18.01 -12.14 -9.45
C ILE A 162 17.35 -12.71 -8.18
N HIS A 163 16.04 -12.93 -8.22
CA HIS A 163 15.35 -13.62 -7.14
C HIS A 163 15.62 -15.13 -7.23
N PRO A 164 16.27 -15.76 -6.23
CA PRO A 164 16.84 -17.10 -6.39
C PRO A 164 15.79 -18.18 -6.66
N LYS A 165 14.59 -18.06 -6.09
CA LYS A 165 13.53 -19.07 -6.29
C LYS A 165 12.76 -18.93 -7.59
N THR A 166 12.70 -17.73 -8.16
CA THR A 166 11.82 -17.44 -9.31
C THR A 166 12.61 -17.13 -10.58
N GLY A 167 13.91 -16.92 -10.48
CA GLY A 167 14.75 -16.45 -11.58
C GLY A 167 14.43 -15.03 -12.05
N LYS A 168 13.41 -14.36 -11.49
CA LYS A 168 12.96 -13.03 -11.91
C LYS A 168 13.98 -11.96 -11.53
N VAL A 169 14.20 -11.02 -12.45
CA VAL A 169 15.03 -9.84 -12.23
C VAL A 169 14.23 -8.81 -11.39
N CYS A 170 14.85 -8.22 -10.36
CA CYS A 170 14.26 -7.12 -9.60
C CYS A 170 14.30 -5.81 -10.40
N VAL A 171 13.40 -5.67 -11.38
CA VAL A 171 13.36 -4.54 -12.31
C VAL A 171 12.91 -3.22 -11.67
N VAL A 172 13.38 -2.12 -12.25
CA VAL A 172 12.96 -0.74 -11.94
C VAL A 172 11.83 -0.33 -12.89
N PHE A 173 10.75 0.21 -12.34
CA PHE A 173 9.57 0.60 -13.11
C PHE A 173 9.06 1.98 -12.69
N LYS A 174 8.37 2.66 -13.60
CA LYS A 174 7.72 3.94 -13.32
C LYS A 174 6.44 3.72 -12.50
N PRO A 175 6.20 4.50 -11.43
CA PRO A 175 5.00 4.34 -10.60
C PRO A 175 3.67 4.39 -11.38
N GLY A 176 3.60 5.23 -12.43
CA GLY A 176 2.42 5.33 -13.29
C GLY A 176 2.08 4.05 -14.06
N ASN A 177 3.05 3.13 -14.22
CA ASN A 177 2.85 1.86 -14.90
C ASN A 177 2.49 0.71 -13.94
N ALA A 178 2.39 0.98 -12.63
CA ALA A 178 2.15 -0.07 -11.64
C ALA A 178 0.85 -0.84 -11.88
N LYS A 179 -0.22 -0.17 -12.35
CA LYS A 179 -1.53 -0.83 -12.61
C LYS A 179 -1.47 -1.81 -13.79
N THR A 180 -0.64 -1.54 -14.79
CA THR A 180 -0.56 -2.36 -16.02
C THR A 180 0.56 -3.40 -15.97
N MET A 181 1.42 -3.34 -14.96
CA MET A 181 2.53 -4.27 -14.80
C MET A 181 2.01 -5.66 -14.41
N LYS A 182 2.31 -6.66 -15.24
CA LYS A 182 2.01 -8.05 -14.94
C LYS A 182 3.25 -8.77 -14.44
N LEU A 183 3.07 -9.77 -13.58
CA LEU A 183 4.20 -10.48 -12.97
C LEU A 183 4.90 -11.38 -13.98
N GLU A 184 4.16 -11.95 -14.91
CA GLU A 184 4.64 -12.74 -16.04
C GLU A 184 5.60 -11.95 -16.94
N ASP A 185 5.34 -10.65 -17.15
CA ASP A 185 6.16 -9.77 -17.99
C ASP A 185 7.53 -9.44 -17.36
N VAL A 186 7.72 -9.76 -16.07
CA VAL A 186 9.00 -9.53 -15.38
C VAL A 186 10.05 -10.49 -15.92
N PRO A 187 11.15 -9.97 -16.52
CA PRO A 187 12.20 -10.81 -17.10
C PRO A 187 12.75 -11.84 -16.14
N THR A 188 13.05 -13.03 -16.65
CA THR A 188 13.75 -14.07 -15.90
C THR A 188 15.15 -14.28 -16.44
N ILE A 189 16.10 -14.68 -15.58
CA ILE A 189 17.46 -15.01 -16.02
C ILE A 189 17.47 -16.11 -17.07
N TYR A 190 16.56 -17.08 -16.99
CA TYR A 190 16.46 -18.21 -17.92
C TYR A 190 16.15 -17.72 -19.34
N SER A 191 15.06 -16.96 -19.48
CA SER A 191 14.66 -16.38 -20.78
C SER A 191 15.61 -15.32 -21.32
N LEU A 192 16.43 -14.70 -20.46
CA LEU A 192 17.42 -13.72 -20.90
C LEU A 192 18.71 -14.38 -21.39
N LEU A 193 18.97 -15.63 -20.99
CA LEU A 193 20.13 -16.42 -21.41
C LEU A 193 19.82 -17.42 -22.52
N ASP A 194 18.54 -17.77 -22.71
CA ASP A 194 18.08 -18.73 -23.70
C ASP A 194 17.08 -18.10 -24.69
N ASP A 195 17.61 -17.78 -25.87
CA ASP A 195 16.86 -17.18 -26.99
C ASP A 195 15.84 -18.12 -27.63
N SER A 196 15.86 -19.42 -27.30
CA SER A 196 14.86 -20.37 -27.78
C SER A 196 13.53 -20.28 -27.03
N THR A 197 13.51 -19.60 -25.87
CA THR A 197 12.28 -19.44 -25.09
C THR A 197 11.31 -18.47 -25.79
N PRO A 198 9.99 -18.79 -25.85
CA PRO A 198 9.00 -17.91 -26.48
C PRO A 198 8.99 -16.49 -25.89
N GLU A 199 9.33 -16.35 -24.62
CA GLU A 199 9.33 -15.08 -23.89
C GLU A 199 10.62 -14.28 -24.04
N SER A 200 11.71 -14.84 -24.62
CA SER A 200 13.03 -14.19 -24.67
C SER A 200 12.96 -12.79 -25.26
N ALA A 201 12.37 -12.64 -26.46
CA ALA A 201 12.29 -11.35 -27.14
C ALA A 201 11.55 -10.29 -26.31
N GLN A 202 10.45 -10.67 -25.67
CA GLN A 202 9.66 -9.78 -24.80
C GLN A 202 10.44 -9.43 -23.52
N HIS A 203 11.06 -10.40 -22.87
CA HIS A 203 11.83 -10.18 -21.65
C HIS A 203 13.08 -9.33 -21.89
N GLN A 204 13.75 -9.48 -23.02
CA GLN A 204 14.84 -8.59 -23.42
C GLN A 204 14.35 -7.15 -23.62
N ALA A 205 13.19 -6.95 -24.27
CA ALA A 205 12.59 -5.63 -24.44
C ALA A 205 12.18 -4.98 -23.10
N ASN A 206 11.59 -5.76 -22.20
CA ASN A 206 11.22 -5.33 -20.86
C ASN A 206 12.46 -4.98 -20.02
N MET A 207 13.54 -5.74 -20.16
CA MET A 207 14.82 -5.44 -19.48
C MET A 207 15.42 -4.12 -19.99
N ARG A 208 15.44 -3.88 -21.30
CA ARG A 208 15.88 -2.59 -21.88
C ARG A 208 15.06 -1.42 -21.32
N THR A 209 13.74 -1.60 -21.20
CA THR A 209 12.84 -0.58 -20.61
C THR A 209 13.16 -0.33 -19.14
N ALA A 210 13.42 -1.38 -18.35
CA ALA A 210 13.77 -1.26 -16.95
C ALA A 210 15.11 -0.53 -16.74
N VAL A 211 16.12 -0.84 -17.56
CA VAL A 211 17.43 -0.15 -17.54
C VAL A 211 17.25 1.33 -17.89
N LYS A 212 16.47 1.63 -18.94
CA LYS A 212 16.17 3.02 -19.32
C LYS A 212 15.50 3.79 -18.18
N ASN A 213 14.49 3.20 -17.53
CA ASN A 213 13.83 3.83 -16.37
C ASN A 213 14.83 4.12 -15.24
N PHE A 214 15.77 3.20 -14.97
CA PHE A 214 16.80 3.41 -13.95
C PHE A 214 17.78 4.51 -14.33
N GLN A 215 18.24 4.55 -15.58
CA GLN A 215 19.12 5.61 -16.09
C GLN A 215 18.48 7.00 -15.98
N GLU A 216 17.18 7.12 -16.30
CA GLU A 216 16.45 8.38 -16.16
C GLU A 216 16.44 8.88 -14.70
N VAL A 217 16.22 7.98 -13.74
CA VAL A 217 16.24 8.32 -12.31
C VAL A 217 17.65 8.71 -11.84
N VAL A 218 18.68 7.93 -12.21
CA VAL A 218 20.07 8.22 -11.84
C VAL A 218 20.48 9.60 -12.36
N PHE A 219 20.23 9.88 -13.65
CA PHE A 219 20.55 11.17 -14.25
C PHE A 219 19.84 12.34 -13.54
N SER A 220 18.57 12.15 -13.19
CA SER A 220 17.81 13.16 -12.44
C SER A 220 18.42 13.42 -11.06
N LEU A 221 18.85 12.37 -10.35
CA LEU A 221 19.47 12.47 -9.03
C LEU A 221 20.85 13.12 -9.08
N GLU A 222 21.69 12.75 -10.07
CA GLU A 222 23.00 13.37 -10.29
C GLU A 222 22.88 14.87 -10.54
N LYS A 223 21.91 15.28 -11.37
CA LYS A 223 21.63 16.69 -11.62
C LYS A 223 21.18 17.42 -10.35
N ALA A 224 20.28 16.83 -9.57
CA ALA A 224 19.82 17.42 -8.32
C ALA A 224 20.95 17.58 -7.30
N GLU A 225 21.82 16.57 -7.16
CA GLU A 225 22.98 16.60 -6.27
C GLU A 225 24.03 17.63 -6.72
N ALA A 226 24.28 17.77 -8.02
CA ALA A 226 25.18 18.79 -8.55
C ALA A 226 24.68 20.22 -8.26
N LEU A 227 23.37 20.47 -8.41
CA LEU A 227 22.76 21.75 -8.06
C LEU A 227 22.85 22.04 -6.56
N ARG A 228 22.58 21.05 -5.71
CA ARG A 228 22.72 21.17 -4.25
C ARG A 228 24.14 21.58 -3.85
N ARG A 229 25.17 20.87 -4.35
CA ARG A 229 26.58 21.17 -4.06
C ARG A 229 27.00 22.58 -4.50
N LYS A 230 26.50 23.04 -5.64
CA LYS A 230 26.76 24.41 -6.12
C LYS A 230 26.15 25.45 -5.17
N ASN A 231 24.94 25.23 -4.70
CA ASN A 231 24.28 26.14 -3.76
C ASN A 231 25.01 26.18 -2.41
N ASP A 232 25.42 25.03 -1.88
CA ASP A 232 26.20 24.96 -0.63
C ASP A 232 27.53 25.71 -0.74
N HIS A 233 28.21 25.58 -1.88
CA HIS A 233 29.49 26.26 -2.13
C HIS A 233 29.33 27.79 -2.17
N ASN A 234 28.25 28.29 -2.77
CA ASN A 234 27.98 29.73 -2.81
C ASN A 234 27.69 30.29 -1.41
N ILE A 235 26.95 29.56 -0.57
CA ILE A 235 26.66 29.97 0.82
C ILE A 235 27.95 30.02 1.66
N SER A 236 28.90 29.10 1.41
CA SER A 236 30.19 29.08 2.12
C SER A 236 31.12 30.25 1.78
N LEU A 237 30.86 30.99 0.70
CA LEU A 237 31.68 32.11 0.26
C LEU A 237 31.11 33.48 0.69
N ASP A 238 29.91 33.51 1.26
CA ASP A 238 29.23 34.73 1.74
C ASP A 238 29.53 35.06 3.22
N PHE A 239 30.59 34.49 3.80
CA PHE A 239 31.08 34.77 5.16
C PHE A 239 32.38 35.55 5.17
#